data_AF-A0A8S3WJH3-F1
#
_entry.id   AF-A0A8S3WJH3-F1
#
_cell.length_a   1.000
_cell.length_b   1.000
_cell.length_c   1.000
_cell.angle_alpha   90.00
_cell.angle_beta   90.00
_cell.angle_gamma   90.00
#
_symmetry.space_group_name_H-M   'P 1'
#
loop_
_entity.id
_entity.type
_entity.pdbx_description
1 polymer ?
#
loop_
_entity_poly.entity_id
_entity_poly.type
_entity_poly.pdbx_seq_one_letter_code
_entity_poly.pdbx_strand_id
1 'polypeptide(L)'
;MAKTEDKCFMAEKLYDIMKCRDHAYFTFLDVHLRQVTKVNCLFQSDNVDPAKLLEDLFLLFKNILQIIVIPRKLETVTDGEYASFGFQEHLMHVSAMHFGYTVEEALSKLDRRDKEDVRERCKTFLVILCSKLQKRLPKQITFLKAMVKLSPEIATSQVKPTLVDILQNVQRAELYGCKQEVEMEWNNLQNKSWKNTTRCTDFWAEVQGDTDAGGNKRSPNVSKLALSLLSAPISNAAVERAFSLYSVVKTKLRNRLSLPIIQSIMTVRYNLNIFHKSCVNFTPSKTMLDKFNNSMYDKKDSDAEDTFIVVIVLFVKKEKARIFLGYFFK
;
A
#
# COMPACT_ATOMS: atom_id res chain seq x y z
N MET A 1 32.97 -46.26 -28.32
CA MET A 1 34.31 -45.94 -27.79
C MET A 1 34.81 -44.65 -28.44
N ALA A 2 34.55 -43.52 -27.80
CA ALA A 2 35.29 -42.26 -27.91
C ALA A 2 34.53 -41.23 -27.07
N LYS A 3 35.03 -41.01 -25.85
CA LYS A 3 34.87 -39.83 -25.01
C LYS A 3 34.11 -38.64 -25.63
N THR A 4 32.78 -38.68 -25.48
CA THR A 4 31.94 -37.49 -25.22
C THR A 4 31.84 -37.24 -23.69
N GLU A 5 32.81 -37.76 -22.93
CA GLU A 5 32.74 -37.94 -21.47
C GLU A 5 32.99 -36.63 -20.69
N ASP A 6 33.81 -35.71 -21.18
CA ASP A 6 34.17 -34.51 -20.39
C ASP A 6 33.05 -33.47 -20.30
N LYS A 7 32.26 -33.27 -21.38
CA LYS A 7 31.16 -32.30 -21.37
C LYS A 7 29.96 -32.81 -20.57
N CYS A 8 29.66 -34.11 -20.66
CA CYS A 8 28.59 -34.71 -19.88
C CYS A 8 28.95 -34.80 -18.40
N PHE A 9 30.19 -35.17 -18.07
CA PHE A 9 30.67 -35.24 -16.68
C PHE A 9 30.72 -33.86 -16.01
N MET A 10 31.18 -32.80 -16.71
CA MET A 10 31.11 -31.44 -16.16
C MET A 10 29.67 -30.96 -16.01
N ALA A 11 28.77 -31.28 -16.94
CA ALA A 11 27.35 -30.95 -16.80
C ALA A 11 26.71 -31.71 -15.63
N GLU A 12 27.06 -32.98 -15.42
CA GLU A 12 26.61 -33.79 -14.27
C GLU A 12 27.16 -33.26 -12.95
N LYS A 13 28.45 -32.91 -12.90
CA LYS A 13 29.05 -32.26 -11.72
C LYS A 13 28.42 -30.92 -11.42
N LEU A 14 28.23 -30.07 -12.43
CA LEU A 14 27.56 -28.77 -12.25
C LEU A 14 26.11 -28.98 -11.81
N TYR A 15 25.42 -29.95 -12.40
CA TYR A 15 24.07 -30.33 -11.99
C TYR A 15 24.06 -30.80 -10.53
N ASP A 16 24.93 -31.68 -10.09
CA ASP A 16 24.98 -32.15 -8.70
C ASP A 16 25.37 -31.03 -7.71
N ILE A 17 26.30 -30.15 -8.10
CA ILE A 17 26.69 -28.97 -7.31
C ILE A 17 25.51 -27.99 -7.16
N MET A 18 24.76 -27.73 -8.24
CA MET A 18 23.61 -26.83 -8.24
C MET A 18 22.36 -27.48 -7.61
N LYS A 19 22.19 -28.79 -7.78
CA LYS A 19 20.98 -29.53 -7.38
C LYS A 19 20.75 -29.54 -5.88
N CYS A 20 21.81 -29.56 -5.07
CA CYS A 20 21.65 -29.58 -3.61
C CYS A 20 21.78 -28.17 -3.01
N ARG A 21 22.87 -27.45 -3.30
CA ARG A 21 23.15 -26.14 -2.70
C ARG A 21 22.15 -25.07 -3.14
N ASP A 22 21.92 -24.93 -4.44
CA ASP A 22 21.01 -23.89 -4.94
C ASP A 22 19.54 -24.28 -4.70
N HIS A 23 19.21 -25.57 -4.65
CA HIS A 23 17.86 -26.01 -4.29
C HIS A 23 17.46 -25.57 -2.88
N ALA A 24 18.33 -25.68 -1.88
CA ALA A 24 18.04 -25.20 -0.53
C ALA A 24 17.82 -23.68 -0.51
N TYR A 25 18.63 -22.92 -1.25
CA TYR A 25 18.48 -21.48 -1.38
C TYR A 25 17.21 -21.07 -2.16
N PHE A 26 16.87 -21.76 -3.24
CA PHE A 26 15.63 -21.51 -3.98
C PHE A 26 14.39 -21.89 -3.18
N THR A 27 14.46 -22.94 -2.37
CA THR A 27 13.41 -23.31 -1.42
C THR A 27 13.18 -22.20 -0.39
N PHE A 28 14.27 -21.63 0.13
CA PHE A 28 14.21 -20.44 0.99
C PHE A 28 13.56 -19.25 0.28
N LEU A 29 13.99 -18.94 -0.94
CA LEU A 29 13.44 -17.83 -1.71
C LEU A 29 11.95 -18.01 -1.96
N ASP A 30 11.52 -19.21 -2.35
CA ASP A 30 10.13 -19.52 -2.62
C ASP A 30 9.24 -19.32 -1.37
N VAL A 31 9.66 -19.82 -0.20
CA VAL A 31 8.91 -19.66 1.05
C VAL A 31 8.75 -18.17 1.44
N HIS A 32 9.83 -17.40 1.43
CA HIS A 32 9.79 -16.01 1.89
C HIS A 32 9.25 -15.03 0.84
N LEU A 33 9.56 -15.24 -0.45
CA LEU A 33 9.02 -14.42 -1.53
C LEU A 33 7.52 -14.60 -1.68
N ARG A 34 6.97 -15.79 -1.42
CA ARG A 34 5.51 -15.99 -1.43
C ARG A 34 4.80 -15.05 -0.44
N GLN A 35 5.35 -14.88 0.77
CA GLN A 35 4.78 -13.97 1.77
C GLN A 35 4.87 -12.50 1.32
N VAL A 36 6.03 -12.08 0.79
CA VAL A 36 6.24 -10.72 0.27
C VAL A 36 5.31 -10.44 -0.91
N THR A 37 5.18 -11.39 -1.82
CA THR A 37 4.33 -11.28 -3.02
C THR A 37 2.87 -11.18 -2.63
N LYS A 38 2.40 -11.97 -1.66
CA LYS A 38 1.03 -11.89 -1.15
C LYS A 38 0.70 -10.48 -0.67
N VAL A 39 1.56 -9.89 0.17
CA VAL A 39 1.36 -8.51 0.66
C VAL A 39 1.42 -7.51 -0.51
N ASN A 40 2.38 -7.67 -1.43
CA ASN A 40 2.46 -6.79 -2.59
C ASN A 40 1.21 -6.83 -3.48
N CYS A 41 0.61 -8.01 -3.68
CA CYS A 41 -0.66 -8.16 -4.40
C CYS A 41 -1.80 -7.40 -3.69
N LEU A 42 -1.83 -7.38 -2.36
CA LEU A 42 -2.81 -6.56 -1.61
C LEU A 42 -2.57 -5.07 -1.86
N PHE A 43 -1.32 -4.60 -1.86
CA PHE A 43 -1.01 -3.20 -2.20
C PHE A 43 -1.38 -2.81 -3.63
N GLN A 44 -1.48 -3.77 -4.54
CA GLN A 44 -1.88 -3.59 -5.95
C GLN A 44 -3.39 -3.75 -6.20
N SER A 45 -4.13 -4.28 -5.22
CA SER A 45 -5.57 -4.50 -5.35
C SER A 45 -6.37 -3.21 -5.20
N ASP A 46 -7.54 -3.15 -5.84
CA ASP A 46 -8.38 -1.96 -5.92
C ASP A 46 -9.32 -1.80 -4.72
N ASN A 47 -9.61 -2.88 -4.02
CA ASN A 47 -10.60 -2.93 -2.95
C ASN A 47 -10.00 -3.55 -1.68
N VAL A 48 -8.99 -2.89 -1.12
CA VAL A 48 -8.39 -3.31 0.15
C VAL A 48 -8.64 -2.26 1.21
N ASP A 49 -8.99 -2.71 2.41
CA ASP A 49 -9.12 -1.84 3.56
C ASP A 49 -7.75 -1.21 3.90
N PRO A 50 -7.62 0.13 3.78
CA PRO A 50 -6.51 0.94 4.30
C PRO A 50 -5.82 0.46 5.57
N ALA A 51 -6.62 0.19 6.59
CA ALA A 51 -6.16 -0.08 7.93
C ALA A 51 -5.58 -1.49 8.05
N LYS A 52 -6.30 -2.47 7.47
CA LYS A 52 -5.88 -3.88 7.44
C LYS A 52 -4.64 -4.08 6.56
N LEU A 53 -4.54 -3.36 5.44
CA LEU A 53 -3.37 -3.41 4.54
C LEU A 53 -2.06 -3.03 5.23
N LEU A 54 -2.11 -1.99 6.09
CA LEU A 54 -0.92 -1.58 6.84
C LEU A 54 -0.54 -2.62 7.90
N GLU A 55 -1.53 -3.22 8.57
CA GLU A 55 -1.30 -4.29 9.53
C GLU A 55 -0.60 -5.49 8.90
N ASP A 56 -1.02 -5.91 7.70
CA ASP A 56 -0.37 -6.99 6.95
C ASP A 56 1.10 -6.68 6.62
N LEU A 57 1.41 -5.44 6.22
CA LEU A 57 2.79 -5.00 5.97
C LEU A 57 3.63 -5.06 7.25
N PHE A 58 3.07 -4.62 8.36
CA PHE A 58 3.74 -4.67 9.66
C PHE A 58 4.00 -6.08 10.13
N LEU A 59 3.02 -6.97 9.96
CA LEU A 59 3.14 -8.37 10.34
C LEU A 59 4.25 -9.03 9.53
N LEU A 60 4.31 -8.79 8.21
CA LEU A 60 5.41 -9.25 7.37
C LEU A 60 6.76 -8.74 7.87
N PHE A 61 6.85 -7.45 8.20
CA PHE A 61 8.09 -6.86 8.70
C PHE A 61 8.53 -7.46 10.05
N LYS A 62 7.60 -7.60 11.00
CA LYS A 62 7.86 -8.22 12.32
C LYS A 62 8.28 -9.68 12.18
N ASN A 63 7.61 -10.44 11.32
CA ASN A 63 7.95 -11.86 11.08
C ASN A 63 9.38 -12.00 10.56
N ILE A 64 9.80 -11.14 9.63
CA ILE A 64 11.19 -11.16 9.13
C ILE A 64 12.18 -10.75 10.23
N LEU A 65 11.85 -9.73 11.03
CA LEU A 65 12.68 -9.30 12.15
C LEU A 65 12.88 -10.41 13.18
N GLN A 66 11.83 -11.16 13.52
CA GLN A 66 11.88 -12.29 14.45
C GLN A 66 12.83 -13.39 14.00
N ILE A 67 13.08 -13.53 12.69
CA ILE A 67 14.04 -14.51 12.16
C ILE A 67 15.49 -14.03 12.34
N ILE A 68 15.75 -12.71 12.24
CA ILE A 68 17.12 -12.18 12.11
C ILE A 68 17.62 -11.40 13.33
N VAL A 69 16.74 -10.91 14.22
CA VAL A 69 17.09 -10.08 15.38
C VAL A 69 16.95 -10.86 16.68
N ILE A 70 17.83 -10.59 17.64
CA ILE A 70 17.80 -11.16 18.99
C ILE A 70 16.41 -10.90 19.64
N PRO A 71 15.66 -11.93 20.08
CA PRO A 71 14.28 -11.78 20.57
C PRO A 71 14.13 -10.77 21.72
N ARG A 72 15.04 -10.80 22.70
CA ARG A 72 15.05 -9.86 23.85
C ARG A 72 15.12 -8.40 23.43
N LYS A 73 15.72 -8.09 22.28
CA LYS A 73 15.80 -6.72 21.76
C LYS A 73 14.52 -6.32 21.03
N LEU A 74 13.82 -7.26 20.41
CA LEU A 74 12.52 -6.98 19.78
C LEU A 74 11.43 -6.71 20.81
N GLU A 75 11.47 -7.39 21.96
CA GLU A 75 10.52 -7.17 23.07
C GLU A 75 10.55 -5.73 23.61
N THR A 76 11.69 -5.05 23.50
CA THR A 76 11.84 -3.65 23.95
C THR A 76 11.35 -2.61 22.93
N VAL A 77 11.04 -3.01 21.70
CA VAL A 77 10.69 -2.08 20.60
C VAL A 77 9.18 -1.92 20.52
N THR A 78 8.72 -0.68 20.68
CA THR A 78 7.31 -0.36 20.50
C THR A 78 6.94 -0.21 19.02
N ASP A 79 5.65 -0.32 18.73
CA ASP A 79 5.10 -0.27 17.38
C ASP A 79 5.42 1.02 16.60
N GLY A 80 5.67 2.13 17.29
CA GLY A 80 6.04 3.41 16.71
C GLY A 80 7.52 3.51 16.31
N GLU A 81 8.38 2.68 16.90
CA GLU A 81 9.84 2.81 16.78
C GLU A 81 10.43 1.97 15.65
N TYR A 82 9.67 1.00 15.11
CA TYR A 82 10.12 0.11 14.03
C TYR A 82 10.67 0.85 12.79
N ALA A 83 10.13 2.03 12.48
CA ALA A 83 10.60 2.82 11.34
C ALA A 83 12.02 3.40 11.55
N SER A 84 12.43 3.64 12.80
CA SER A 84 13.74 4.17 13.20
C SER A 84 14.64 3.14 13.87
N PHE A 85 14.13 1.93 14.13
CA PHE A 85 14.85 0.88 14.84
C PHE A 85 16.10 0.42 14.09
N GLY A 86 17.27 0.54 14.72
CA GLY A 86 18.58 0.13 14.20
C GLY A 86 18.80 -1.38 14.23
N PHE A 87 17.90 -2.17 13.65
CA PHE A 87 17.89 -3.64 13.79
C PHE A 87 19.19 -4.34 13.35
N GLN A 88 19.97 -3.72 12.46
CA GLN A 88 21.24 -4.24 11.97
C GLN A 88 22.30 -4.39 13.07
N GLU A 89 22.20 -3.62 14.16
CA GLU A 89 23.11 -3.69 15.31
C GLU A 89 22.78 -4.85 16.26
N HIS A 90 21.66 -5.54 16.04
CA HIS A 90 21.10 -6.53 16.95
C HIS A 90 20.82 -7.86 16.25
N LEU A 91 21.50 -8.12 15.13
CA LEU A 91 21.37 -9.35 14.38
C LEU A 91 21.88 -10.55 15.20
N MET A 92 21.13 -11.64 15.19
CA MET A 92 21.58 -12.88 15.78
C MET A 92 22.66 -13.55 14.91
N HIS A 93 23.42 -14.46 15.50
CA HIS A 93 24.34 -15.30 14.73
C HIS A 93 23.56 -16.23 13.80
N VAL A 94 24.08 -16.51 12.60
CA VAL A 94 23.37 -17.27 11.56
C VAL A 94 22.99 -18.69 12.01
N SER A 95 23.77 -19.28 12.92
CA SER A 95 23.47 -20.61 13.49
C SER A 95 22.23 -20.63 14.39
N ALA A 96 21.83 -19.48 14.94
CA ALA A 96 20.64 -19.33 15.77
C ALA A 96 19.38 -19.00 14.96
N MET A 97 19.52 -18.72 13.67
CA MET A 97 18.40 -18.42 12.77
C MET A 97 17.70 -19.69 12.32
N HIS A 98 16.37 -19.64 12.27
CA HIS A 98 15.52 -20.70 11.76
C HIS A 98 14.72 -20.20 10.55
N PHE A 99 14.97 -20.78 9.38
CA PHE A 99 14.40 -20.29 8.10
C PHE A 99 13.08 -20.98 7.73
N GLY A 100 12.55 -21.83 8.60
CA GLY A 100 11.33 -22.59 8.37
C GLY A 100 11.58 -24.05 8.02
N TYR A 101 10.58 -24.90 8.27
CA TYR A 101 10.73 -26.36 8.23
C TYR A 101 11.31 -26.88 6.91
N THR A 102 10.71 -26.53 5.77
CA THR A 102 11.13 -27.02 4.44
C THR A 102 12.54 -26.57 4.08
N VAL A 103 12.95 -25.38 4.53
CA VAL A 103 14.31 -24.86 4.32
C VAL A 103 15.29 -25.63 5.19
N GLU A 104 14.98 -25.86 6.47
CA GLU A 104 15.85 -26.64 7.37
C GLU A 104 15.99 -28.09 6.92
N GLU A 105 14.93 -28.69 6.39
CA GLU A 105 15.00 -30.03 5.79
C GLU A 105 15.93 -30.03 4.58
N ALA A 106 15.84 -29.05 3.68
CA ALA A 106 16.75 -28.93 2.54
C ALA A 106 18.20 -28.68 2.97
N LEU A 107 18.42 -27.86 4.00
CA LEU A 107 19.74 -27.58 4.59
C LEU A 107 20.34 -28.79 5.31
N SER A 108 19.52 -29.73 5.81
CA SER A 108 19.99 -30.94 6.47
C SER A 108 20.69 -31.92 5.52
N LYS A 109 20.41 -31.82 4.21
CA LYS A 109 20.98 -32.66 3.14
C LYS A 109 22.34 -32.15 2.65
N LEU A 110 22.80 -30.99 3.14
CA LEU A 110 24.06 -30.35 2.75
C LEU A 110 25.21 -30.71 3.68
N ASP A 111 26.43 -30.63 3.17
CA ASP A 111 27.63 -30.71 3.99
C ASP A 111 27.77 -29.45 4.87
N ARG A 112 28.68 -29.48 5.85
CA ARG A 112 28.84 -28.38 6.81
C ARG A 112 29.16 -27.04 6.13
N ARG A 113 30.01 -27.06 5.10
CA ARG A 113 30.48 -25.83 4.42
C ARG A 113 29.38 -25.20 3.58
N ASP A 114 28.69 -26.00 2.76
CA ASP A 114 27.59 -25.51 1.93
C ASP A 114 26.41 -25.06 2.79
N LYS A 115 26.14 -25.76 3.90
CA LYS A 115 25.10 -25.35 4.86
C LYS A 115 25.39 -23.98 5.46
N GLU A 116 26.63 -23.71 5.89
CA GLU A 116 27.04 -22.41 6.43
C GLU A 116 26.94 -21.30 5.36
N ASP A 117 27.41 -21.56 4.14
CA ASP A 117 27.33 -20.61 3.02
C ASP A 117 25.89 -20.25 2.65
N VAL A 118 25.02 -21.25 2.46
CA VAL A 118 23.61 -21.03 2.09
C VAL A 118 22.90 -20.26 3.20
N ARG A 119 23.14 -20.61 4.47
CA ARG A 119 22.56 -19.88 5.61
C ARG A 119 22.98 -18.41 5.63
N GLU A 120 24.25 -18.10 5.35
CA GLU A 120 24.72 -16.71 5.33
C GLU A 120 24.11 -15.93 4.15
N ARG A 121 23.92 -16.58 2.99
CA ARG A 121 23.18 -16.00 1.85
C ARG A 121 21.71 -15.73 2.21
N CYS A 122 21.03 -16.65 2.91
CA CYS A 122 19.66 -16.46 3.39
C CYS A 122 19.56 -15.29 4.36
N LYS A 123 20.46 -15.22 5.35
CA LYS A 123 20.56 -14.11 6.29
C LYS A 123 20.77 -12.77 5.57
N THR A 124 21.73 -12.72 4.64
CA THR A 124 22.02 -11.51 3.85
C THR A 124 20.79 -11.05 3.08
N PHE A 125 20.07 -11.98 2.45
CA PHE A 125 18.83 -11.67 1.75
C PHE A 125 17.77 -11.08 2.71
N LEU A 126 17.53 -11.71 3.86
CA LEU A 126 16.55 -11.22 4.84
C LEU A 126 16.93 -9.84 5.40
N VAL A 127 18.20 -9.59 5.68
CA VAL A 127 18.68 -8.27 6.14
C VAL A 127 18.41 -7.20 5.09
N ILE A 128 18.74 -7.46 3.82
CA ILE A 128 18.48 -6.53 2.72
C ILE A 128 16.98 -6.31 2.56
N LEU A 129 16.18 -7.38 2.53
CA LEU A 129 14.73 -7.31 2.42
C LEU A 129 14.13 -6.47 3.56
N CYS A 130 14.52 -6.75 4.80
CA CYS A 130 14.07 -6.03 5.98
C CYS A 130 14.43 -4.53 5.89
N SER A 131 15.66 -4.18 5.50
CA SER A 131 16.04 -2.77 5.30
C SER A 131 15.25 -2.09 4.19
N LYS A 132 14.89 -2.83 3.12
CA LYS A 132 14.06 -2.32 2.03
C LYS A 132 12.59 -2.15 2.45
N LEU A 133 12.07 -3.02 3.30
CA LEU A 133 10.73 -2.91 3.89
C LEU A 133 10.66 -1.76 4.88
N GLN A 134 11.64 -1.63 5.78
CA GLN A 134 11.73 -0.54 6.75
C GLN A 134 11.70 0.84 6.08
N LYS A 135 12.41 1.00 4.96
CA LYS A 135 12.40 2.23 4.15
C LYS A 135 11.03 2.58 3.54
N ARG A 136 10.15 1.59 3.37
CA ARG A 136 8.79 1.75 2.85
C ARG A 136 7.75 1.92 3.96
N LEU A 137 8.14 1.69 5.21
CA LEU A 137 7.25 1.95 6.33
C LEU A 137 6.95 3.45 6.42
N PRO A 138 5.68 3.82 6.65
CA PRO A 138 5.31 5.22 6.81
C PRO A 138 5.95 5.80 8.07
N LYS A 139 6.44 7.04 7.99
CA LYS A 139 7.01 7.74 9.16
C LYS A 139 5.96 8.04 10.23
N GLN A 140 4.71 8.30 9.82
CA GLN A 140 3.57 8.56 10.71
C GLN A 140 2.81 7.26 11.00
N ILE A 141 3.55 6.24 11.42
CA ILE A 141 3.04 4.88 11.58
C ILE A 141 1.98 4.79 12.67
N THR A 142 2.15 5.58 13.73
CA THR A 142 1.23 5.70 14.86
C THR A 142 -0.12 6.25 14.42
N PHE A 143 -0.11 7.28 13.58
CA PHE A 143 -1.33 7.85 13.02
C PHE A 143 -2.09 6.86 12.14
N LEU A 144 -1.40 6.15 11.25
CA LEU A 144 -2.09 5.18 10.38
C LEU A 144 -2.66 4.01 11.17
N LYS A 145 -2.00 3.59 12.25
CA LYS A 145 -2.59 2.64 13.20
C LYS A 145 -3.82 3.20 13.89
N ALA A 146 -3.83 4.50 14.22
CA ALA A 146 -5.02 5.14 14.75
C ALA A 146 -6.18 5.12 13.76
N MET A 147 -5.94 5.10 12.43
CA MET A 147 -7.02 4.96 11.44
C MET A 147 -7.77 3.61 11.54
N VAL A 148 -7.18 2.56 12.12
CA VAL A 148 -7.88 1.30 12.41
C VAL A 148 -9.10 1.53 13.29
N LYS A 149 -9.07 2.55 14.16
CA LYS A 149 -10.21 2.95 15.00
C LYS A 149 -11.45 3.26 14.17
N LEU A 150 -11.30 3.69 12.92
CA LEU A 150 -12.41 4.01 12.00
C LEU A 150 -13.05 2.76 11.36
N SER A 151 -12.58 1.55 11.69
CA SER A 151 -13.24 0.33 11.25
C SER A 151 -14.66 0.23 11.81
N PRO A 152 -15.64 -0.32 11.06
CA PRO A 152 -17.01 -0.45 11.54
C PRO A 152 -17.11 -1.25 12.84
N GLU A 153 -16.26 -2.28 12.99
CA GLU A 153 -16.15 -3.13 14.17
C GLU A 153 -15.87 -2.29 15.44
N ILE A 154 -14.95 -1.31 15.36
CA ILE A 154 -14.62 -0.42 16.48
C ILE A 154 -15.62 0.72 16.60
N ALA A 155 -16.06 1.30 15.48
CA ALA A 155 -17.01 2.41 15.46
C ALA A 155 -18.40 2.06 16.01
N THR A 156 -18.76 0.77 16.00
CA THR A 156 -20.02 0.25 16.54
C THR A 156 -19.85 -0.44 17.90
N SER A 157 -18.62 -0.55 18.42
CA SER A 157 -18.34 -1.11 19.74
C SER A 157 -18.94 -0.26 20.86
N GLN A 158 -19.35 -0.91 21.96
CA GLN A 158 -19.79 -0.26 23.20
C GLN A 158 -18.63 0.42 23.96
N VAL A 159 -17.42 -0.13 23.83
CA VAL A 159 -16.20 0.44 24.42
C VAL A 159 -15.39 1.01 23.26
N LYS A 160 -15.46 2.33 23.09
CA LYS A 160 -14.79 3.03 21.99
C LYS A 160 -13.50 3.69 22.45
N PRO A 161 -12.42 3.57 21.66
CA PRO A 161 -11.26 4.43 21.84
C PRO A 161 -11.60 5.87 21.45
N THR A 162 -10.87 6.81 22.03
CA THR A 162 -10.96 8.23 21.65
C THR A 162 -10.36 8.46 20.26
N LEU A 163 -10.83 9.49 19.56
CA LEU A 163 -10.26 9.95 18.29
C LEU A 163 -9.24 11.08 18.48
N VAL A 164 -8.88 11.41 19.72
CA VAL A 164 -7.93 12.49 20.05
C VAL A 164 -6.62 12.35 19.27
N ASP A 165 -6.05 11.15 19.20
CA ASP A 165 -4.81 10.91 18.45
C ASP A 165 -4.95 11.23 16.95
N ILE A 166 -6.12 10.98 16.35
CA ILE A 166 -6.39 11.34 14.95
C ILE A 166 -6.57 12.85 14.84
N LEU A 167 -7.40 13.45 15.70
CA LEU A 167 -7.75 14.87 15.68
C LEU A 167 -6.58 15.80 16.01
N GLN A 168 -5.58 15.35 16.76
CA GLN A 168 -4.34 16.10 17.00
C GLN A 168 -3.43 16.12 15.77
N ASN A 169 -3.48 15.07 14.95
CA ASN A 169 -2.62 14.92 13.78
C ASN A 169 -3.24 15.54 12.50
N VAL A 170 -4.57 15.67 12.42
CA VAL A 170 -5.26 16.33 11.31
C VAL A 170 -5.42 17.82 11.61
N GLN A 171 -4.62 18.66 10.94
CA GLN A 171 -4.59 20.11 11.20
C GLN A 171 -5.67 20.88 10.41
N ARG A 172 -6.17 20.30 9.32
CA ARG A 172 -7.14 20.94 8.42
C ARG A 172 -8.57 20.78 8.94
N ALA A 173 -9.06 21.81 9.62
CA ALA A 173 -10.41 21.84 10.19
C ALA A 173 -11.51 21.69 9.12
N GLU A 174 -11.25 22.00 7.85
CA GLU A 174 -12.25 21.83 6.78
C GLU A 174 -12.65 20.37 6.58
N LEU A 175 -11.84 19.42 7.04
CA LEU A 175 -12.08 17.99 6.90
C LEU A 175 -13.04 17.43 7.95
N TYR A 176 -13.27 18.14 9.06
CA TYR A 176 -14.03 17.62 10.19
C TYR A 176 -14.83 18.66 10.99
N GLY A 177 -14.68 19.97 10.71
CA GLY A 177 -15.34 21.03 11.46
C GLY A 177 -14.80 21.16 12.88
N CYS A 178 -15.66 20.92 13.86
CA CYS A 178 -15.36 21.09 15.28
C CYS A 178 -14.92 19.77 15.92
N LYS A 179 -13.78 19.75 16.63
CA LYS A 179 -13.23 18.54 17.27
C LYS A 179 -14.19 17.96 18.33
N GLN A 180 -14.85 18.84 19.08
CA GLN A 180 -15.79 18.46 20.12
C GLN A 180 -17.02 17.77 19.51
N GLU A 181 -17.54 18.29 18.39
CA GLU A 181 -18.67 17.68 17.69
C GLU A 181 -18.30 16.31 17.12
N VAL A 182 -17.09 16.15 16.57
CA VAL A 182 -16.59 14.84 16.10
C VAL A 182 -16.63 13.80 17.20
N GLU A 183 -16.14 14.10 18.40
CA GLU A 183 -16.14 13.18 19.54
C GLU A 183 -17.57 12.86 20.02
N MET A 184 -18.47 13.85 20.06
CA MET A 184 -19.87 13.60 20.42
C MET A 184 -20.55 12.68 19.41
N GLU A 185 -20.39 12.96 18.12
CA GLU A 185 -20.94 12.13 17.03
C GLU A 185 -20.36 10.72 17.06
N TRP A 186 -19.05 10.59 17.23
CA TRP A 186 -18.33 9.30 17.34
C TRP A 186 -18.92 8.40 18.42
N ASN A 187 -19.15 8.95 19.62
CA ASN A 187 -19.72 8.20 20.73
C ASN A 187 -21.16 7.77 20.45
N ASN A 188 -21.95 8.63 19.81
CA ASN A 188 -23.36 8.36 19.50
C ASN A 188 -23.58 7.30 18.41
N LEU A 189 -22.57 6.94 17.60
CA LEU A 189 -22.74 5.95 16.52
C LEU A 189 -23.26 4.59 16.99
N GLN A 190 -23.01 4.18 18.25
CA GLN A 190 -23.45 2.89 18.77
C GLN A 190 -24.95 2.83 19.08
N ASN A 191 -25.60 3.99 19.20
CA ASN A 191 -27.02 4.10 19.57
C ASN A 191 -27.94 3.70 18.40
N LYS A 192 -27.37 3.33 17.25
CA LYS A 192 -28.07 2.94 16.04
C LYS A 192 -27.45 1.69 15.44
N SER A 193 -28.31 0.85 14.86
CA SER A 193 -27.88 -0.29 14.05
C SER A 193 -27.58 0.16 12.62
N TRP A 194 -26.44 -0.29 12.09
CA TRP A 194 -25.94 0.01 10.76
C TRP A 194 -25.99 -1.24 9.88
N LYS A 195 -26.32 -1.09 8.60
CA LYS A 195 -26.44 -2.22 7.68
C LYS A 195 -25.07 -2.65 7.15
N ASN A 196 -24.21 -1.70 6.81
CA ASN A 196 -22.90 -1.97 6.23
C ASN A 196 -21.83 -1.99 7.31
N THR A 197 -21.54 -3.16 7.90
CA THR A 197 -20.51 -3.30 8.95
C THR A 197 -19.26 -4.03 8.50
N THR A 198 -19.19 -4.46 7.23
CA THR A 198 -18.06 -5.23 6.69
C THR A 198 -17.03 -4.35 5.99
N ARG A 199 -17.46 -3.34 5.24
CA ARG A 199 -16.58 -2.45 4.45
C ARG A 199 -16.57 -1.04 5.04
N CYS A 200 -15.39 -0.54 5.39
CA CYS A 200 -15.21 0.81 5.92
C CYS A 200 -15.86 1.90 5.04
N THR A 201 -15.63 1.85 3.73
CA THR A 201 -16.16 2.87 2.80
C THR A 201 -17.69 2.91 2.79
N ASP A 202 -18.32 1.73 2.79
CA ASP A 202 -19.77 1.58 2.66
C ASP A 202 -20.45 1.95 3.98
N PHE A 203 -19.83 1.58 5.11
CA PHE A 203 -20.23 2.03 6.45
C PHE A 203 -20.25 3.55 6.57
N TRP A 204 -19.12 4.21 6.26
CA TRP A 204 -19.03 5.66 6.40
C TRP A 204 -19.89 6.42 5.39
N ALA A 205 -20.15 5.83 4.21
CA ALA A 205 -21.13 6.37 3.27
C ALA A 205 -22.57 6.29 3.82
N GLU A 206 -22.93 5.20 4.50
CA GLU A 206 -24.22 5.06 5.20
C GLU A 206 -24.35 6.10 6.33
N VAL A 207 -23.31 6.25 7.18
CA VAL A 207 -23.29 7.25 8.25
C VAL A 207 -23.41 8.68 7.69
N GLN A 208 -22.71 8.98 6.60
CA GLN A 208 -22.75 10.30 5.93
C GLN A 208 -24.14 10.62 5.34
N GLY A 209 -24.89 9.58 4.96
CA GLY A 209 -26.24 9.69 4.41
C GLY A 209 -27.34 9.70 5.46
N ASP A 210 -27.02 9.42 6.73
CA ASP A 210 -28.01 9.31 7.79
C ASP A 210 -28.54 10.67 8.26
N THR A 211 -29.86 10.79 8.33
CA THR A 211 -30.56 12.01 8.72
C THR A 211 -31.46 11.84 9.94
N ASP A 212 -31.70 12.93 10.65
CA ASP A 212 -32.72 13.01 11.68
C ASP A 212 -34.12 13.18 11.10
N ALA A 213 -35.13 13.26 11.98
CA ALA A 213 -36.51 13.47 11.58
C ALA A 213 -36.75 14.81 10.87
N GLY A 214 -35.85 15.79 11.06
CA GLY A 214 -35.88 17.07 10.37
C GLY A 214 -35.09 17.09 9.06
N GLY A 215 -34.49 15.96 8.64
CA GLY A 215 -33.68 15.86 7.43
C GLY A 215 -32.24 16.37 7.59
N ASN A 216 -31.81 16.72 8.80
CA ASN A 216 -30.43 17.14 9.05
C ASN A 216 -29.53 15.92 9.25
N LYS A 217 -28.27 16.02 8.84
CA LYS A 217 -27.30 14.93 9.04
C LYS A 217 -27.02 14.71 10.52
N ARG A 218 -27.05 13.46 10.97
CA ARG A 218 -26.81 13.12 12.40
C ARG A 218 -25.34 13.13 12.80
N SER A 219 -24.45 12.78 11.89
CA SER A 219 -23.02 12.64 12.17
C SER A 219 -22.13 13.25 11.07
N PRO A 220 -22.37 14.52 10.68
CA PRO A 220 -21.71 15.14 9.52
C PRO A 220 -20.21 15.33 9.69
N ASN A 221 -19.71 15.58 10.91
CA ASN A 221 -18.32 15.91 11.16
C ASN A 221 -17.43 14.65 11.17
N VAL A 222 -17.84 13.62 11.91
CA VAL A 222 -17.08 12.36 12.01
C VAL A 222 -17.09 11.58 10.69
N SER A 223 -18.22 11.58 9.97
CA SER A 223 -18.31 10.91 8.67
C SER A 223 -17.46 11.62 7.60
N LYS A 224 -17.45 12.96 7.59
CA LYS A 224 -16.56 13.74 6.72
C LYS A 224 -15.10 13.48 7.04
N LEU A 225 -14.71 13.44 8.31
CA LEU A 225 -13.36 13.10 8.73
C LEU A 225 -12.96 11.71 8.23
N ALA A 226 -13.79 10.71 8.51
CA ALA A 226 -13.50 9.33 8.15
C ALA A 226 -13.40 9.13 6.63
N LEU A 227 -14.38 9.65 5.86
CA LEU A 227 -14.35 9.57 4.40
C LEU A 227 -13.15 10.32 3.81
N SER A 228 -12.79 11.48 4.38
CA SER A 228 -11.60 12.22 3.95
C SER A 228 -10.33 11.40 4.17
N LEU A 229 -10.16 10.82 5.36
CA LEU A 229 -9.00 9.99 5.67
C LEU A 229 -8.94 8.71 4.82
N LEU A 230 -10.07 8.04 4.61
CA LEU A 230 -10.17 6.83 3.79
C LEU A 230 -10.00 7.10 2.29
N SER A 231 -10.22 8.34 1.83
CA SER A 231 -9.94 8.76 0.46
C SER A 231 -8.45 8.96 0.17
N ALA A 232 -7.60 9.00 1.21
CA ALA A 232 -6.17 9.14 1.05
C ALA A 232 -5.57 7.88 0.40
N PRO A 233 -4.78 8.00 -0.68
CA PRO A 233 -4.12 6.86 -1.29
C PRO A 233 -3.03 6.33 -0.35
N ILE A 234 -3.22 5.13 0.17
CA ILE A 234 -2.26 4.46 1.08
C ILE A 234 -1.28 3.58 0.31
N SER A 235 -1.61 3.17 -0.90
CA SER A 235 -0.75 2.36 -1.77
C SER A 235 -0.40 3.08 -3.08
N ASN A 236 0.61 2.54 -3.77
CA ASN A 236 1.00 3.00 -5.09
C ASN A 236 0.08 2.50 -6.20
N ALA A 237 -0.94 1.67 -5.92
CA ALA A 237 -1.81 1.10 -6.96
C ALA A 237 -2.46 2.18 -7.84
N ALA A 238 -2.93 3.27 -7.24
CA ALA A 238 -3.53 4.38 -7.98
C ALA A 238 -2.53 5.01 -8.97
N VAL A 239 -1.27 5.12 -8.58
CA VAL A 239 -0.18 5.68 -9.40
C VAL A 239 0.23 4.71 -10.49
N GLU A 240 0.41 3.42 -10.16
CA GLU A 240 0.73 2.37 -11.14
C GLU A 240 -0.37 2.21 -12.19
N ARG A 241 -1.65 2.34 -11.79
CA ARG A 241 -2.79 2.39 -12.72
C ARG A 241 -2.72 3.61 -13.64
N ALA A 242 -2.40 4.78 -13.11
CA ALA A 242 -2.22 5.98 -13.93
C ALA A 242 -1.06 5.79 -14.93
N PHE A 243 0.05 5.18 -14.54
CA PHE A 243 1.15 4.86 -15.46
C PHE A 243 0.80 3.80 -16.49
N SER A 244 -0.01 2.81 -16.12
CA SER A 244 -0.50 1.79 -17.04
C SER A 244 -1.37 2.43 -18.12
N LEU A 245 -2.31 3.30 -17.72
CA LEU A 245 -3.12 4.10 -18.65
C LEU A 245 -2.25 5.01 -19.53
N TYR A 246 -1.26 5.69 -18.94
CA TYR A 246 -0.33 6.54 -19.68
C TYR A 246 0.44 5.75 -20.74
N SER A 247 0.89 4.54 -20.42
CA SER A 247 1.61 3.67 -21.35
C SER A 247 0.75 3.21 -22.53
N VAL A 248 -0.57 3.08 -22.32
CA VAL A 248 -1.53 2.82 -23.41
C VAL A 248 -1.75 4.06 -24.28
N VAL A 249 -1.76 5.26 -23.69
CA VAL A 249 -1.94 6.51 -24.44
C VAL A 249 -0.69 6.86 -25.24
N LYS A 250 0.49 6.72 -24.63
CA LYS A 250 1.80 7.04 -25.20
C LYS A 250 2.54 5.74 -25.55
N THR A 251 2.21 5.20 -26.70
CA THR A 251 2.88 4.00 -27.24
C THR A 251 4.16 4.37 -27.97
N LYS A 252 4.98 3.36 -28.33
CA LYS A 252 6.20 3.56 -29.14
C LYS A 252 5.91 4.26 -30.48
N LEU A 253 4.79 3.93 -31.12
CA LEU A 253 4.35 4.54 -32.39
C LEU A 253 3.68 5.92 -32.18
N ARG A 254 3.11 6.17 -31.00
CA ARG A 254 2.40 7.41 -30.64
C ARG A 254 3.11 8.12 -29.48
N ASN A 255 4.38 8.45 -29.66
CA ASN A 255 5.22 9.04 -28.60
C ASN A 255 5.33 10.58 -28.64
N ARG A 256 4.87 11.24 -29.71
CA ARG A 256 4.92 12.71 -29.92
C ARG A 256 3.62 13.44 -29.52
N LEU A 257 3.02 13.06 -28.39
CA LEU A 257 1.87 13.78 -27.85
C LEU A 257 2.33 14.89 -26.90
N SER A 258 1.74 16.07 -27.02
CA SER A 258 1.97 17.15 -26.06
C SER A 258 1.37 16.79 -24.70
N LEU A 259 1.93 17.37 -23.62
CA LEU A 259 1.46 17.11 -22.26
C LEU A 259 -0.04 17.42 -22.05
N PRO A 260 -0.59 18.55 -22.54
CA PRO A 260 -2.02 18.83 -22.40
C PRO A 260 -2.90 17.78 -23.07
N ILE A 261 -2.51 17.31 -24.27
CA ILE A 261 -3.27 16.26 -24.99
C ILE A 261 -3.26 14.95 -24.19
N ILE A 262 -2.10 14.56 -23.66
CA ILE A 262 -1.99 13.37 -22.82
C ILE A 262 -2.90 13.52 -21.60
N GLN A 263 -2.86 14.66 -20.91
CA GLN A 263 -3.70 14.94 -19.76
C GLN A 263 -5.18 14.85 -20.10
N SER A 264 -5.63 15.48 -21.18
CA SER A 264 -7.04 15.41 -21.60
C SER A 264 -7.49 13.97 -21.89
N ILE A 265 -6.69 13.20 -22.62
CA ILE A 265 -7.01 11.79 -22.93
C ILE A 265 -7.05 10.95 -21.65
N MET A 266 -6.08 11.14 -20.76
CA MET A 266 -6.01 10.47 -19.46
C MET A 266 -7.25 10.79 -18.62
N THR A 267 -7.63 12.06 -18.51
CA THR A 267 -8.81 12.51 -17.78
C THR A 267 -10.08 11.88 -18.33
N VAL A 268 -10.27 11.87 -19.66
CA VAL A 268 -11.44 11.23 -20.28
C VAL A 268 -11.48 9.74 -19.96
N ARG A 269 -10.37 9.02 -20.17
CA ARG A 269 -10.29 7.57 -19.87
C ARG A 269 -10.55 7.26 -18.41
N TYR A 270 -9.97 8.05 -17.51
CA TYR A 270 -10.13 7.85 -16.07
C TYR A 270 -11.59 8.08 -15.64
N ASN A 271 -12.23 9.14 -16.13
CA ASN A 271 -13.65 9.41 -15.87
C ASN A 271 -14.55 8.29 -16.40
N LEU A 272 -14.34 7.85 -17.65
CA LEU A 272 -15.09 6.74 -18.23
C LEU A 272 -14.95 5.47 -17.37
N ASN A 273 -13.74 5.18 -16.89
CA ASN A 273 -13.49 4.03 -16.02
C ASN A 273 -14.21 4.15 -14.66
N ILE A 274 -14.18 5.31 -14.01
CA ILE A 274 -14.90 5.56 -12.74
C ILE A 274 -16.39 5.30 -12.89
N PHE A 275 -16.99 5.78 -13.99
CA PHE A 275 -18.41 5.60 -14.22
C PHE A 275 -18.77 4.24 -14.84
N HIS A 276 -17.81 3.33 -14.96
CA HIS A 276 -17.96 2.04 -15.64
C HIS A 276 -18.59 2.17 -17.04
N LYS A 277 -18.23 3.24 -17.76
CA LYS A 277 -18.68 3.52 -19.13
C LYS A 277 -17.56 3.27 -20.13
N SER A 278 -17.93 2.83 -21.31
CA SER A 278 -17.02 2.79 -22.47
C SER A 278 -17.27 4.00 -23.38
N CYS A 279 -16.43 4.17 -24.40
CA CYS A 279 -16.69 5.15 -25.46
C CYS A 279 -17.96 4.85 -26.27
N VAL A 280 -18.49 3.63 -26.19
CA VAL A 280 -19.74 3.22 -26.86
C VAL A 280 -20.95 3.68 -26.06
N ASN A 281 -20.89 3.58 -24.73
CA ASN A 281 -22.04 3.83 -23.85
C ASN A 281 -21.98 5.23 -23.22
N PHE A 282 -21.02 6.06 -23.64
CA PHE A 282 -20.88 7.41 -23.16
C PHE A 282 -21.93 8.32 -23.83
N THR A 283 -22.80 8.90 -23.02
CA THR A 283 -23.75 9.92 -23.46
C THR A 283 -23.28 11.29 -22.98
N PRO A 284 -22.94 12.22 -23.88
CA PRO A 284 -22.54 13.57 -23.50
C PRO A 284 -23.69 14.32 -22.83
N SER A 285 -23.40 15.14 -21.82
CA SER A 285 -24.40 16.03 -21.22
C SER A 285 -24.74 17.18 -22.17
N LYS A 286 -25.91 17.81 -21.97
CA LYS A 286 -26.28 19.05 -22.70
C LYS A 286 -25.18 20.10 -22.61
N THR A 287 -24.64 20.31 -21.41
CA THR A 287 -23.51 21.23 -21.16
C THR A 287 -22.23 20.90 -21.93
N MET A 288 -21.97 19.63 -22.24
CA MET A 288 -20.83 19.24 -23.09
C MET A 288 -21.10 19.54 -24.56
N LEU A 289 -22.33 19.28 -25.02
CA LEU A 289 -22.76 19.59 -26.39
C LEU A 289 -22.78 21.10 -26.64
N ASP A 290 -23.24 21.89 -25.67
CA ASP A 290 -23.27 23.36 -25.77
C ASP A 290 -21.85 23.95 -25.90
N LYS A 291 -20.84 23.26 -25.35
CA LYS A 291 -19.42 23.63 -25.47
C LYS A 291 -18.79 23.16 -26.79
N PHE A 292 -19.50 22.35 -27.58
CA PHE A 292 -19.07 21.95 -28.91
C PHE A 292 -19.43 23.04 -29.93
N ASN A 293 -18.80 24.20 -29.76
CA ASN A 293 -18.97 25.37 -30.60
C ASN A 293 -17.59 25.98 -30.94
N ASN A 294 -17.58 27.10 -31.65
CA ASN A 294 -16.35 27.75 -32.12
C ASN A 294 -15.35 28.08 -31.01
N SER A 295 -15.80 28.28 -29.76
CA SER A 295 -14.93 28.55 -28.61
C SER A 295 -13.97 27.41 -28.26
N MET A 296 -14.16 26.21 -28.83
CA MET A 296 -13.25 25.08 -28.65
C MET A 296 -11.88 25.31 -29.30
N TYR A 297 -11.80 26.18 -30.31
CA TYR A 297 -10.56 26.52 -31.00
C TYR A 297 -9.86 27.74 -30.41
N ASP A 298 -10.49 28.43 -29.46
CA ASP A 298 -9.89 29.55 -28.76
C ASP A 298 -8.69 29.04 -27.95
N LYS A 299 -7.48 29.48 -28.34
CA LYS A 299 -6.27 29.20 -27.57
C LYS A 299 -6.39 29.91 -26.23
N LYS A 300 -6.70 29.16 -25.18
CA LYS A 300 -6.49 29.64 -23.81
C LYS A 300 -5.01 29.58 -23.53
N ASP A 301 -4.36 30.75 -23.43
CA ASP A 301 -3.13 30.86 -22.66
C ASP A 301 -3.48 30.50 -21.23
N SER A 302 -3.08 29.31 -20.79
CA SER A 302 -3.29 28.89 -19.42
C SER A 302 -1.98 28.40 -18.83
N ASP A 303 -1.32 29.33 -18.12
CA ASP A 303 -0.62 29.07 -16.87
C ASP A 303 -1.61 28.56 -15.79
N ALA A 304 -2.43 27.57 -16.14
CA ALA A 304 -3.20 26.83 -15.16
C ALA A 304 -2.24 25.82 -14.55
N GLU A 305 -1.82 26.05 -13.32
CA GLU A 305 -1.20 25.01 -12.49
C GLU A 305 -2.18 23.84 -12.39
N ASP A 306 -1.99 22.90 -13.31
CA ASP A 306 -2.84 21.74 -13.57
C ASP A 306 -2.83 20.79 -12.37
N THR A 307 -3.86 20.89 -11.53
CA THR A 307 -3.98 20.16 -10.26
C THR A 307 -3.89 18.63 -10.42
N PHE A 308 -4.32 18.10 -11.57
CA PHE A 308 -4.28 16.65 -11.85
C PHE A 308 -2.86 16.14 -12.12
N ILE A 309 -2.05 16.93 -12.84
CA ILE A 309 -0.63 16.65 -13.05
C ILE A 309 0.16 17.03 -11.81
N VAL A 310 -0.20 18.04 -11.01
CA VAL A 310 0.49 18.34 -9.75
C VAL A 310 0.42 17.14 -8.80
N VAL A 311 -0.70 16.42 -8.71
CA VAL A 311 -0.77 15.18 -7.91
C VAL A 311 0.18 14.11 -8.49
N ILE A 312 0.13 13.83 -9.80
CA ILE A 312 0.99 12.81 -10.45
C ILE A 312 2.48 13.22 -10.48
N VAL A 313 2.79 14.50 -10.64
CA VAL A 313 4.15 15.06 -10.68
C VAL A 313 4.73 15.22 -9.28
N LEU A 314 3.92 15.48 -8.25
CA LEU A 314 4.34 15.33 -6.85
C LEU A 314 4.69 13.87 -6.53
N PHE A 315 4.02 12.89 -7.17
CA PHE A 315 4.41 11.48 -7.14
C PHE A 315 5.70 11.19 -7.94
N VAL A 316 5.95 11.87 -9.08
CA VAL A 316 7.15 11.66 -9.94
C VAL A 316 8.40 12.36 -9.42
N LYS A 317 8.32 13.58 -8.88
CA LYS A 317 9.50 14.32 -8.37
C LYS A 317 10.02 13.79 -7.04
N LYS A 318 9.24 12.99 -6.31
CA LYS A 318 9.71 12.23 -5.15
C LYS A 318 10.02 10.80 -5.57
N GLU A 319 11.20 10.60 -6.16
CA GLU A 319 11.85 9.30 -6.04
C GLU A 319 11.82 8.88 -4.56
N LYS A 320 11.29 7.67 -4.32
CA LYS A 320 10.97 7.03 -3.03
C LYS A 320 9.52 7.26 -2.60
N ALA A 321 8.74 6.20 -2.82
CA ALA A 321 7.47 5.90 -2.18
C ALA A 321 7.44 6.42 -0.73
N ARG A 322 6.76 7.55 -0.53
CA ARG A 322 6.30 7.98 0.79
C ARG A 322 4.78 7.90 0.73
N ILE A 323 4.21 7.03 1.55
CA ILE A 323 2.78 6.96 1.85
C ILE A 323 2.34 8.39 2.18
N PHE A 324 1.47 8.95 1.35
CA PHE A 324 1.23 10.38 1.30
C PHE A 324 0.23 10.78 2.39
N LEU A 325 0.71 10.91 3.61
CA LEU A 325 -0.02 11.59 4.68
C LEU A 325 0.21 13.09 4.69
N GLY A 326 1.28 13.60 4.05
CA GLY A 326 1.68 15.01 4.15
C GLY A 326 0.65 16.07 3.74
N TYR A 327 -0.47 15.70 3.10
CA TYR A 327 -1.58 16.61 2.78
C TYR A 327 -2.53 16.88 3.96
N PHE A 328 -2.54 16.02 4.99
CA PHE A 328 -3.39 16.16 6.19
C PHE A 328 -2.69 16.89 7.35
N PHE A 329 -1.37 17.00 7.30
CA PHE A 329 -0.49 17.37 8.43
C PHE A 329 0.21 18.72 8.25
N LYS A 330 -0.16 19.48 7.20
CA LYS A 330 0.38 20.82 6.96
C LYS A 330 -0.59 21.89 7.39
#